data_AF-S9PLC2-F1
#
_entry.id   AF-S9PLC2-F1
#
_cell.length_a   1.000
_cell.length_b   1.000
_cell.length_c   1.000
_cell.angle_alpha   90.00
_cell.angle_beta   90.00
_cell.angle_gamma   90.00
#
_symmetry.space_group_name_H-M   'P 1'
#
loop_
_entity.id
_entity.type
_entity.pdbx_description
1 polymer ?
#
loop_
_entity_poly.entity_id
_entity_poly.type
_entity_poly.pdbx_seq_one_letter_code
_entity_poly.pdbx_strand_id
1 'polypeptide(L)'
;MPQTERLQASLPTITMRELTRLSEELGVDKSAVVQEALSLFAKAASEAKKGARLAFLPPTPQGTVREFSTPLLTHMEQAAHLDPTEIVLPDGDFDKVAARIEAPAAPTPALRALARKRRRSQP
;
A
#
# COMPACT_ATOMS: atom_id res chain seq x y z
N MET A 1 22.85 7.21 -19.12
CA MET A 1 21.69 7.29 -20.04
C MET A 1 20.47 6.84 -19.26
N PRO A 2 19.39 7.63 -19.15
CA PRO A 2 18.17 7.13 -18.55
C PRO A 2 17.70 5.91 -19.37
N GLN A 3 17.35 4.83 -18.67
CA GLN A 3 16.76 3.65 -19.32
C GLN A 3 15.33 4.01 -19.72
N THR A 4 15.06 4.05 -21.01
CA THR A 4 13.72 4.35 -21.53
C THR A 4 13.01 3.04 -21.87
N GLU A 5 11.90 2.78 -21.20
CA GLU A 5 11.00 1.67 -21.53
C GLU A 5 9.79 2.16 -22.32
N ARG A 6 9.30 1.35 -23.26
CA ARG A 6 8.14 1.70 -24.09
C ARG A 6 6.91 0.94 -23.62
N LEU A 7 5.86 1.67 -23.28
CA LEU A 7 4.53 1.11 -23.01
C LEU A 7 3.69 1.11 -24.29
N GLN A 8 3.13 -0.04 -24.66
CA GLN A 8 2.13 -0.18 -25.72
C GLN A 8 0.91 -0.90 -25.17
N ALA A 9 -0.25 -0.25 -25.20
CA ALA A 9 -1.50 -0.80 -24.69
C ALA A 9 -2.62 -0.63 -25.72
N SER A 10 -3.51 -1.62 -25.79
CA SER A 10 -4.77 -1.50 -26.52
C SER A 10 -5.85 -1.04 -25.56
N LEU A 11 -6.50 0.07 -25.89
CA LEU A 11 -7.56 0.66 -25.05
C LEU A 11 -8.93 0.44 -25.69
N PRO A 12 -9.99 0.20 -24.90
CA PRO A 12 -11.36 0.25 -25.38
C PRO A 12 -11.67 1.59 -26.05
N THR A 13 -12.54 1.58 -27.06
CA THR A 13 -12.88 2.79 -27.83
C THR A 13 -13.40 3.93 -26.95
N ILE A 14 -14.15 3.61 -25.88
CA ILE A 14 -14.70 4.60 -24.93
C ILE A 14 -13.55 5.34 -24.24
N THR A 15 -12.59 4.61 -23.68
CA THR A 15 -11.41 5.17 -23.00
C THR A 15 -10.56 6.00 -23.96
N MET A 16 -10.42 5.57 -25.22
CA MET A 16 -9.68 6.33 -26.23
C MET A 16 -10.35 7.67 -26.58
N ARG A 17 -11.69 7.73 -26.58
CA ARG A 17 -12.42 8.99 -26.76
C ARG A 17 -12.21 9.93 -25.58
N GLU A 18 -12.27 9.42 -24.36
CA GLU A 18 -12.00 10.22 -23.15
C GLU A 18 -10.58 10.77 -23.14
N LEU A 19 -9.59 9.94 -23.48
CA LEU A 19 -8.19 10.37 -23.60
C LEU A 19 -8.00 11.45 -24.67
N THR A 20 -8.70 11.31 -25.81
CA THR A 20 -8.65 12.31 -26.88
C THR A 20 -9.25 13.64 -26.42
N ARG A 21 -10.40 13.59 -25.75
CA ARG A 21 -11.04 14.78 -25.19
C ARG A 21 -10.16 15.49 -24.15
N LEU A 22 -9.57 14.74 -23.21
CA LEU A 22 -8.65 15.28 -22.21
C LEU A 22 -7.41 15.91 -22.84
N SER A 23 -6.85 15.27 -23.87
CA SER A 23 -5.73 15.80 -24.64
C SER A 23 -6.07 17.13 -25.30
N GLU A 24 -7.27 17.26 -25.87
CA GLU A 24 -7.76 18.51 -26.46
C GLU A 24 -8.03 19.60 -25.42
N GLU A 25 -8.69 19.27 -24.30
CA GLU A 25 -8.99 20.20 -23.21
C GLU A 25 -7.73 20.77 -22.55
N LEU A 26 -6.68 19.95 -22.41
CA LEU A 26 -5.42 20.33 -21.78
C LEU A 26 -4.39 20.88 -22.79
N GLY A 27 -4.63 20.76 -24.10
CA GLY A 27 -3.71 21.20 -25.15
C GLY A 27 -2.38 20.44 -25.19
N VAL A 28 -2.35 19.20 -24.70
CA VAL A 28 -1.15 18.35 -24.65
C VAL A 28 -1.38 17.05 -25.41
N ASP A 29 -0.30 16.35 -25.80
CA ASP A 29 -0.44 15.07 -26.49
C ASP A 29 -0.95 13.95 -25.54
N LYS A 30 -1.54 12.91 -26.13
CA LYS A 30 -2.11 11.76 -25.39
C LYS A 30 -1.07 11.05 -24.51
N SER A 31 0.20 11.00 -24.91
CA SER A 31 1.26 10.36 -24.12
C SER A 31 1.57 11.17 -22.88
N ALA A 32 1.61 12.50 -22.99
CA ALA A 32 1.76 13.40 -21.85
C ALA A 32 0.60 13.23 -20.85
N VAL A 33 -0.66 13.15 -21.34
CA VAL A 33 -1.82 12.86 -20.47
C VAL A 33 -1.65 11.53 -19.73
N VAL A 34 -1.21 10.47 -20.43
CA VAL A 34 -1.00 9.15 -19.81
C VAL A 34 0.14 9.18 -18.79
N GLN A 35 1.24 9.87 -19.08
CA GLN A 35 2.36 10.03 -18.15
C GLN A 35 1.95 10.78 -16.89
N GLU A 36 1.16 11.84 -17.03
CA GLU A 36 0.65 12.61 -15.89
C GLU A 36 -0.34 11.77 -15.06
N ALA A 37 -1.26 11.05 -15.73
CA ALA A 37 -2.20 10.15 -15.05
C ALA A 37 -1.47 9.06 -14.24
N LEU A 38 -0.42 8.46 -14.80
CA LEU A 38 0.42 7.50 -14.10
C LEU A 38 1.14 8.12 -12.90
N SER A 39 1.65 9.34 -13.04
CA SER A 39 2.34 10.07 -11.97
C SER A 39 1.39 10.42 -10.82
N LEU A 40 0.20 10.93 -11.13
CA LEU A 40 -0.87 11.20 -10.17
C LEU A 40 -1.30 9.93 -9.45
N PHE A 41 -1.51 8.84 -10.19
CA PHE A 41 -1.88 7.56 -9.62
C PHE A 41 -0.78 7.00 -8.71
N ALA A 42 0.49 7.06 -9.13
CA ALA A 42 1.62 6.60 -8.32
C ALA A 42 1.74 7.40 -7.01
N LYS A 43 1.53 8.73 -7.06
CA LYS A 43 1.51 9.57 -5.86
C LYS A 43 0.35 9.18 -4.94
N ALA A 44 -0.87 9.08 -5.48
CA ALA A 44 -2.05 8.68 -4.71
C ALA A 44 -1.85 7.32 -4.02
N ALA A 45 -1.34 6.33 -4.75
CA ALA A 45 -1.06 4.99 -4.24
C ALA A 45 0.00 5.02 -3.11
N SER A 46 1.03 5.85 -3.23
CA SER A 46 2.06 6.02 -2.19
C SER A 46 1.49 6.62 -0.90
N GLU A 47 0.58 7.58 -1.00
CA GLU A 47 -0.07 8.17 0.17
C GLU A 47 -1.14 7.24 0.78
N ALA A 48 -1.90 6.51 -0.04
CA ALA A 48 -2.86 5.51 0.43
C ALA A 48 -2.20 4.41 1.27
N LYS A 49 -0.98 3.97 0.89
CA LYS A 49 -0.17 3.04 1.69
C LYS A 49 0.22 3.55 3.07
N LYS A 50 0.10 4.85 3.32
CA LYS A 50 0.35 5.49 4.62
C LYS A 50 -0.96 5.81 5.36
N GLY A 51 -2.10 5.33 4.84
CA GLY A 51 -3.43 5.60 5.40
C GLY A 51 -4.02 6.97 5.01
N ALA A 52 -3.43 7.69 4.04
CA ALA A 52 -3.98 8.96 3.58
C ALA A 52 -5.03 8.75 2.47
N ARG A 53 -5.98 9.70 2.37
CA ARG A 53 -7.07 9.68 1.38
C ARG A 53 -6.91 10.81 0.37
N LEU A 54 -7.36 10.57 -0.86
CA LEU A 54 -7.43 11.62 -1.86
C LEU A 54 -8.64 12.52 -1.62
N ALA A 55 -8.43 13.83 -1.71
CA ALA A 55 -9.50 14.80 -1.60
C ALA A 55 -9.31 15.93 -2.61
N PHE A 56 -10.42 16.41 -3.15
CA PHE A 56 -10.49 17.62 -3.95
C PHE A 56 -10.88 18.79 -3.07
N LEU A 57 -9.99 19.78 -3.02
CA LEU A 57 -10.24 21.02 -2.31
C LEU A 57 -11.06 21.97 -3.18
N PRO A 58 -12.05 22.67 -2.60
CA PRO A 58 -12.75 23.74 -3.30
C PRO A 58 -11.79 24.89 -3.64
N PRO A 59 -12.06 25.64 -4.72
CA PRO A 59 -11.28 26.84 -5.04
C PRO A 59 -11.51 27.97 -4.01
N THR A 60 -12.62 27.92 -3.27
CA THR A 60 -12.95 28.89 -2.23
C THR A 60 -12.84 28.27 -0.83
N PRO A 61 -12.37 29.01 0.19
CA PRO A 61 -12.17 28.47 1.54
C PRO A 61 -13.46 27.96 2.20
N GLN A 62 -14.64 28.44 1.77
CA GLN A 62 -15.92 28.01 2.32
C GLN A 62 -16.51 26.75 1.64
N GLY A 63 -15.86 26.19 0.62
CA GLY A 63 -16.39 25.01 -0.05
C GLY A 63 -16.21 23.73 0.76
N THR A 64 -16.95 22.69 0.41
CA THR A 64 -16.82 21.37 1.01
C THR A 64 -15.67 20.60 0.38
N VAL A 65 -14.81 20.01 1.21
CA VAL A 65 -13.80 19.04 0.78
C VAL A 65 -14.51 17.80 0.23
N ARG A 66 -14.15 17.36 -0.97
CA ARG A 66 -14.75 16.17 -1.60
C ARG A 66 -13.75 15.04 -1.61
N GLU A 67 -14.03 13.98 -0.87
CA GLU A 67 -13.19 12.77 -0.87
C GLU A 67 -13.35 12.03 -2.21
N PHE A 68 -12.25 11.48 -2.71
CA PHE A 68 -12.23 10.63 -3.89
C PHE A 68 -11.59 9.30 -3.54
N SER A 69 -12.30 8.22 -3.81
CA SER A 69 -11.77 6.88 -3.62
C SER A 69 -12.11 5.97 -4.78
N THR A 70 -11.14 5.13 -5.15
CA THR A 70 -11.31 4.04 -6.11
C THR A 70 -11.16 2.71 -5.37
N PRO A 71 -11.73 1.60 -5.87
CA PRO A 71 -11.62 0.30 -5.19
C PRO A 71 -10.18 -0.09 -4.84
N LEU A 72 -9.23 0.22 -5.74
CA LEU A 72 -7.81 -0.05 -5.53
C LEU A 72 -7.22 0.81 -4.40
N LEU A 73 -7.54 2.11 -4.36
CA LEU A 73 -7.07 3.00 -3.30
C LEU A 73 -7.68 2.64 -1.94
N THR A 74 -8.97 2.28 -1.89
CA THR A 74 -9.60 1.78 -0.65
C THR A 74 -8.89 0.53 -0.13
N HIS A 75 -8.60 -0.44 -1.00
CA HIS A 75 -7.89 -1.65 -0.59
C HIS A 75 -6.48 -1.33 -0.05
N MET A 76 -5.80 -0.35 -0.65
CA MET A 76 -4.48 0.07 -0.19
C MET A 76 -4.52 0.82 1.15
N GLU A 77 -5.54 1.66 1.37
CA GLU A 77 -5.80 2.28 2.68
C GLU A 77 -6.05 1.22 3.75
N GLN A 78 -6.92 0.25 3.47
CA GLN A 78 -7.21 -0.84 4.40
C GLN A 78 -5.95 -1.65 4.74
N ALA A 79 -5.15 -1.99 3.72
CA ALA A 79 -3.89 -2.68 3.93
C ALA A 79 -2.88 -1.88 4.76
N ALA A 80 -2.91 -0.54 4.68
CA ALA A 80 -2.09 0.33 5.52
C ALA A 80 -2.56 0.38 6.98
N HIS A 81 -3.85 0.11 7.23
CA HIS A 81 -4.42 0.02 8.57
C HIS A 81 -4.32 -1.37 9.19
N LEU A 82 -3.98 -2.40 8.41
CA LEU A 82 -3.57 -3.69 8.97
C LEU A 82 -2.25 -3.48 9.71
N ASP A 83 -2.29 -3.67 11.03
CA ASP A 83 -1.11 -3.51 11.86
C ASP A 83 -0.09 -4.61 11.45
N PRO A 84 1.12 -4.26 10.97
CA PRO A 84 2.12 -5.26 10.62
C PRO A 84 2.59 -6.10 11.84
N THR A 85 2.20 -5.73 13.06
CA THR A 85 2.39 -6.53 14.27
C THR A 85 1.23 -7.48 14.59
N GLU A 86 0.11 -7.38 13.88
CA GLU A 86 -1.04 -8.26 14.05
C GLU A 86 -0.77 -9.62 13.41
N ILE A 87 -0.69 -10.65 14.24
CA ILE A 87 -0.57 -12.04 13.78
C ILE A 87 -1.96 -12.66 13.82
N VAL A 88 -2.57 -12.84 12.64
CA VAL A 88 -3.83 -13.57 12.51
C VAL A 88 -3.55 -15.06 12.53
N LEU A 89 -3.94 -15.74 13.61
CA LEU A 89 -3.82 -17.19 13.76
C LEU A 89 -5.13 -17.88 13.38
N PRO A 90 -5.11 -18.96 12.59
CA PRO A 90 -6.26 -19.85 12.44
C PRO A 90 -6.66 -20.44 13.81
N ASP A 91 -7.96 -20.71 14.02
CA ASP A 91 -8.49 -21.14 15.32
C ASP A 91 -7.71 -22.31 15.95
N GLY A 92 -7.39 -23.34 15.15
CA GLY A 92 -6.64 -24.50 15.63
C GLY A 92 -5.18 -24.22 15.99
N ASP A 93 -4.60 -23.12 15.52
CA ASP A 93 -3.27 -22.66 15.91
C ASP A 93 -3.33 -21.68 17.10
N PHE A 94 -4.41 -20.93 17.23
CA PHE A 94 -4.67 -20.11 18.41
C PHE A 94 -4.72 -20.97 19.68
N ASP A 95 -5.47 -22.07 19.64
CA ASP A 95 -5.58 -23.00 20.78
C ASP A 95 -4.21 -23.58 21.18
N LYS A 96 -3.33 -23.84 20.22
CA LYS A 96 -1.96 -24.31 20.48
C LYS A 96 -1.13 -23.24 21.18
N VAL A 97 -1.24 -21.98 20.78
CA VAL A 97 -0.52 -20.87 21.41
C VAL A 97 -1.05 -20.65 22.82
N ALA A 98 -2.37 -20.62 23.00
CA ALA A 98 -3.01 -20.49 24.32
C ALA A 98 -2.54 -21.58 25.28
N ALA A 99 -2.59 -22.86 24.87
CA ALA A 99 -2.13 -23.98 25.68
C ALA A 99 -0.64 -23.89 26.06
N ARG A 100 0.21 -23.33 25.19
CA ARG A 100 1.65 -23.15 25.45
C ARG A 100 1.98 -21.95 26.33
N ILE A 101 1.09 -20.96 26.39
CA ILE A 101 1.19 -19.84 27.34
C ILE A 101 0.77 -20.33 28.73
N GLU A 102 -0.31 -21.11 28.82
CA GLU A 102 -0.78 -21.69 30.09
C GLU A 102 0.20 -22.72 30.67
N ALA A 103 0.80 -23.56 29.81
CA ALA A 103 1.77 -24.57 30.19
C ALA A 103 3.12 -24.37 29.46
N PRO A 104 3.95 -23.41 29.91
CA PRO A 104 5.21 -23.10 29.25
C PRO A 104 6.21 -24.26 29.41
N ALA A 105 6.78 -24.69 28.28
CA ALA A 105 7.80 -25.74 28.28
C ALA A 105 9.13 -25.24 28.85
N ALA A 106 9.85 -26.12 29.55
CA ALA A 106 11.18 -25.80 30.04
C ALA A 106 12.17 -25.53 28.87
N PRO A 107 13.12 -24.59 29.02
CA PRO A 107 14.09 -24.28 27.99
C PRO A 107 14.93 -25.50 27.59
N THR A 108 14.98 -25.79 26.29
CA THR A 108 15.75 -26.92 25.77
C THR A 108 17.25 -26.77 26.05
N PRO A 109 18.02 -27.87 26.13
CA PRO A 109 19.47 -27.81 26.34
C PRO A 109 20.20 -26.92 25.31
N ALA A 110 19.75 -26.93 24.04
CA ALA A 110 20.30 -26.10 22.98
C ALA A 110 20.05 -24.60 23.23
N LEU A 111 18.82 -24.21 23.62
CA LEU A 111 18.51 -22.82 23.99
C LEU A 111 19.30 -22.36 25.21
N ARG A 112 19.46 -23.23 26.23
CA ARG A 112 20.28 -22.93 27.41
C ARG A 112 21.75 -22.70 27.06
N ALA A 113 22.32 -23.51 26.17
CA ALA A 113 23.70 -23.33 25.70
C ALA A 113 23.87 -22.02 24.92
N LEU A 114 22.91 -21.69 24.05
CA LEU A 114 22.92 -20.44 23.26
C LEU A 114 22.81 -19.20 24.16
N ALA A 115 21.89 -19.20 25.12
CA ALA A 115 21.71 -18.11 26.06
C ALA A 115 22.96 -17.86 26.91
N ARG A 116 23.63 -18.94 27.37
CA ARG A 116 24.91 -18.86 28.10
C ARG A 116 26.03 -18.24 27.26
N LYS A 117 26.09 -18.57 25.96
CA LYS A 117 27.08 -18.00 25.03
C LYS A 117 26.87 -16.50 24.82
N ARG A 118 25.62 -16.07 24.64
CA ARG A 118 25.24 -14.64 24.48
C ARG A 118 25.53 -13.82 25.74
N ARG A 119 25.22 -14.35 26.92
CA ARG A 119 25.47 -13.68 28.21
C ARG A 119 26.96 -13.48 28.52
N ARG A 120 27.83 -14.27 27.89
CA ARG A 120 29.30 -14.21 28.04
C ARG A 120 29.97 -13.26 27.04
N SER A 121 29.22 -12.73 26.08
CA SER A 121 29.70 -11.88 24.97
C SER A 121 29.09 -10.48 24.95
N GLN A 122 28.24 -10.13 25.93
CA GLN A 122 27.93 -8.74 26.26
C GLN A 122 29.00 -8.23 27.26
N PRO A 123 29.67 -7.09 26.99
CA PRO A 123 30.57 -6.45 27.95
C PRO A 123 29.84 -5.94 29.18
#